data_AF-A0A9W6XCK5-F1
#
_entry.id   AF-A0A9W6XCK5-F1
#
_cell.length_a   1.000
_cell.length_b   1.000
_cell.length_c   1.000
_cell.angle_alpha   90.00
_cell.angle_beta   90.00
_cell.angle_gamma   90.00
#
_symmetry.space_group_name_H-M   'P 1'
#
loop_
_entity.id
_entity.type
_entity.pdbx_description
1 polymer ?
#
loop_
_entity_poly.entity_id
_entity_poly.type
_entity_poly.pdbx_seq_one_letter_code
_entity_poly.pdbx_strand_id
1 'polypeptide(L)'
;MPKLASTGPRSLPPHFSIRAQAHRPPPLAMRTCSSYVAFALAVSATSAHRMHHSHAMRGLQDMSGMDMSSMDMKSSSTSSSTMDMSMTMDMSSSSTATTGSVSSEDFKCPVCGMSTKDMGYDNLNHIGFAHGQTVYTCGMAARSFDDYTFEVTDTAYLAANVAEFIINSTDATTYAECSDSCDECADGIKDPVTGDDITTSNYQYVCLNNGQKIYFASTASKNEYLTKVNSEPRYLVDSIICEIKTCSDAENITVLSAAAQAFRIERRGVGVLPC
;
A
#
# COMPACT_ATOMS: atom_id res chain seq x y z
N MET A 1 -42.52 -42.12 -45.92
CA MET A 1 -42.22 -42.29 -47.36
C MET A 1 -42.81 -41.12 -48.12
N PRO A 2 -42.22 -40.65 -49.24
CA PRO A 2 -40.83 -40.34 -49.59
C PRO A 2 -40.71 -38.78 -49.83
N LYS A 3 -39.64 -38.11 -50.29
CA LYS A 3 -38.63 -38.43 -51.30
C LYS A 3 -37.50 -37.39 -51.26
N LEU A 4 -36.29 -37.86 -51.53
CA LEU A 4 -35.02 -37.15 -51.70
C LEU A 4 -35.04 -36.09 -52.83
N ALA A 5 -34.16 -35.10 -52.72
CA ALA A 5 -33.07 -34.81 -53.69
C ALA A 5 -32.16 -33.68 -53.14
N SER A 6 -30.89 -33.47 -53.51
CA SER A 6 -29.77 -34.24 -54.06
C SER A 6 -28.75 -33.19 -54.55
N THR A 7 -27.44 -33.50 -54.47
CA THR A 7 -26.28 -32.83 -55.13
C THR A 7 -25.95 -31.38 -54.72
N GLY A 8 -24.70 -30.93 -54.54
CA GLY A 8 -23.35 -31.46 -54.81
C GLY A 8 -22.33 -30.30 -54.65
N PRO A 9 -21.01 -30.55 -54.67
CA PRO A 9 -20.00 -29.71 -54.03
C PRO A 9 -19.20 -28.80 -55.00
N ARG A 10 -18.66 -27.69 -54.47
CA ARG A 10 -17.61 -26.82 -55.07
C ARG A 10 -16.92 -26.08 -53.93
N SER A 11 -15.65 -25.72 -53.91
CA SER A 11 -14.41 -26.05 -54.63
C SER A 11 -13.34 -25.29 -53.84
N LEU A 12 -12.29 -25.95 -53.36
CA LEU A 12 -11.15 -25.31 -52.69
C LEU A 12 -10.29 -24.52 -53.70
N PRO A 13 -9.77 -23.33 -53.37
CA PRO A 13 -8.70 -22.69 -54.12
C PRO A 13 -7.30 -23.03 -53.55
N PRO A 14 -6.22 -22.78 -54.34
CA PRO A 14 -4.99 -23.55 -54.27
C PRO A 14 -3.87 -22.96 -53.41
N HIS A 15 -2.94 -23.86 -53.08
CA HIS A 15 -1.57 -23.63 -52.61
C HIS A 15 -0.87 -22.45 -53.29
N PHE A 16 -0.35 -21.51 -52.50
CA PHE A 16 0.74 -20.63 -52.89
C PHE A 16 2.03 -21.07 -52.18
N SER A 17 2.99 -21.52 -52.97
CA SER A 17 4.35 -21.84 -52.58
C SER A 17 5.22 -20.63 -52.92
N ILE A 18 5.81 -19.97 -51.92
CA ILE A 18 6.81 -18.92 -52.12
C ILE A 18 8.15 -19.42 -51.61
N ARG A 19 9.09 -19.51 -52.55
CA ARG A 19 10.47 -19.89 -52.38
C ARG A 19 11.32 -18.64 -52.14
N ALA A 20 12.15 -18.71 -51.10
CA ALA A 20 13.46 -18.08 -50.91
C ALA A 20 13.62 -16.56 -51.08
N GLN A 21 14.20 -15.92 -50.05
CA GLN A 21 15.41 -15.11 -50.22
C GLN A 21 16.12 -14.92 -48.87
N ALA A 22 17.36 -15.40 -48.81
CA ALA A 22 18.30 -15.17 -47.73
C ALA A 22 18.88 -13.76 -47.89
N HIS A 23 18.59 -12.87 -46.94
CA HIS A 23 19.28 -11.58 -46.83
C HIS A 23 20.44 -11.68 -45.84
N ARG A 24 21.63 -11.40 -46.37
CA ARG A 24 22.88 -11.18 -45.64
C ARG A 24 22.74 -9.99 -44.67
N PRO A 25 23.41 -10.01 -43.51
CA PRO A 25 23.52 -8.85 -42.64
C PRO A 25 24.48 -7.80 -43.22
N PRO A 26 24.21 -6.49 -43.05
CA PRO A 26 25.14 -5.43 -43.40
C PRO A 26 26.31 -5.32 -42.39
N PRO A 27 27.45 -4.75 -42.82
CA PRO A 27 28.70 -4.72 -42.05
C PRO A 27 28.67 -3.73 -40.88
N LEU A 28 29.44 -4.09 -39.86
CA LEU A 28 29.76 -3.33 -38.65
C LEU A 28 30.25 -1.92 -38.98
N ALA A 29 29.47 -0.91 -38.60
CA ALA A 29 29.93 0.46 -38.51
C ALA A 29 30.76 0.61 -37.22
N MET A 30 32.09 0.73 -37.37
CA MET A 30 32.97 1.25 -36.33
C MET A 30 32.50 2.65 -35.93
N ARG A 31 31.95 2.79 -34.73
CA ARG A 31 31.82 4.09 -34.06
C ARG A 31 33.13 4.38 -33.34
N THR A 32 33.78 5.45 -33.77
CA THR A 32 34.88 6.12 -33.08
C THR A 32 34.34 6.79 -31.80
N CYS A 33 34.69 6.25 -30.63
CA CYS A 33 34.43 6.90 -29.35
C CYS A 33 35.43 8.06 -29.17
N SER A 34 34.93 9.29 -29.34
CA SER A 34 35.67 10.52 -29.03
C SER A 34 35.61 10.73 -27.51
N SER A 35 36.73 10.51 -26.83
CA SER A 35 36.86 10.76 -25.39
C SER A 35 37.00 12.27 -25.14
N TYR A 36 35.95 12.91 -24.62
CA TYR A 36 36.08 14.24 -24.02
C TYR A 36 36.36 14.09 -22.53
N VAL A 37 37.63 14.29 -22.18
CA VAL A 37 38.04 14.68 -20.83
C VAL A 37 37.68 16.15 -20.67
N ALA A 38 36.82 16.49 -19.71
CA ALA A 38 36.62 17.86 -19.27
C ALA A 38 36.66 17.94 -17.75
N PHE A 39 37.45 18.90 -17.29
CA PHE A 39 37.95 19.10 -15.95
C PHE A 39 36.86 19.56 -14.96
N ALA A 40 37.06 19.18 -13.71
CA ALA A 40 36.36 19.67 -12.54
C ALA A 40 36.56 21.18 -12.34
N LEU A 41 35.50 21.88 -11.90
CA LEU A 41 35.59 23.06 -11.05
C LEU A 41 34.47 22.98 -10.00
N ALA A 42 34.89 22.92 -8.75
CA ALA A 42 34.05 23.14 -7.57
C ALA A 42 33.68 24.62 -7.46
N VAL A 43 32.53 24.95 -6.87
CA VAL A 43 32.37 25.95 -5.81
C VAL A 43 30.99 25.77 -5.13
N SER A 44 31.06 25.84 -3.81
CA SER A 44 30.09 25.75 -2.73
C SER A 44 28.92 26.74 -2.73
N ALA A 45 27.77 26.31 -2.20
CA ALA A 45 26.96 27.11 -1.28
C ALA A 45 26.07 26.20 -0.41
N THR A 46 26.46 26.03 0.85
CA THR A 46 25.62 25.53 1.93
C THR A 46 24.62 26.60 2.32
N SER A 47 23.31 26.34 2.16
CA SER A 47 22.27 27.06 2.90
C SER A 47 21.46 26.05 3.69
N ALA A 48 21.92 25.81 4.92
CA ALA A 48 21.14 25.12 5.94
C ALA A 48 20.18 26.14 6.57
N HIS A 49 18.89 26.08 6.23
CA HIS A 49 17.86 26.78 7.00
C HIS A 49 17.53 25.96 8.25
N ARG A 50 18.27 26.20 9.32
CA ARG A 50 17.98 25.72 10.66
C ARG A 50 16.83 26.56 11.23
N MET A 51 15.61 26.03 11.18
CA MET A 51 14.46 26.63 11.86
C MET A 51 14.64 26.41 13.37
N HIS A 52 14.90 27.50 14.09
CA HIS A 52 14.97 27.51 15.55
C HIS A 52 13.56 27.37 16.13
N HIS A 53 13.27 26.20 16.71
CA HIS A 53 12.15 26.03 17.64
C HIS A 53 12.41 26.85 18.91
N SER A 54 11.54 27.83 19.16
CA SER A 54 11.49 28.59 20.41
C SER A 54 10.37 27.99 21.27
N HIS A 55 10.70 27.04 22.16
CA HIS A 55 9.78 26.64 23.22
C HIS A 55 9.86 27.68 24.35
N ALA A 56 8.83 28.51 24.44
CA ALA A 56 8.58 29.33 25.61
C ALA A 56 8.11 28.42 26.76
N MET A 57 9.00 28.17 27.72
CA MET A 57 8.65 27.60 29.02
C MET A 57 7.90 28.67 29.81
N ARG A 58 6.59 28.48 29.99
CA ARG A 58 5.76 29.35 30.82
C ARG A 58 4.94 28.48 31.79
N GLY A 59 5.21 28.67 33.08
CA GLY A 59 4.23 28.49 34.14
C GLY A 59 4.24 27.15 34.88
N LEU A 60 5.21 27.00 35.78
CA LEU A 60 5.01 26.25 37.04
C LEU A 60 4.04 27.06 37.92
N GLN A 61 2.83 26.55 38.13
CA GLN A 61 1.95 26.84 39.26
C GLN A 61 1.37 25.47 39.65
N ASP A 62 1.94 24.77 40.63
CA ASP A 62 1.54 24.85 42.04
C ASP A 62 0.01 24.84 42.21
N MET A 63 -0.57 23.64 42.20
CA MET A 63 -1.84 23.34 42.87
C MET A 63 -1.61 22.15 43.78
N SER A 64 -1.02 22.48 44.92
CA SER A 64 -1.06 21.72 46.15
C SER A 64 -2.51 21.57 46.64
N GLY A 65 -2.91 20.34 46.96
CA GLY A 65 -3.99 20.07 47.93
C GLY A 65 -5.38 19.83 47.35
N MET A 66 -5.66 18.59 46.95
CA MET A 66 -6.98 17.99 47.21
C MET A 66 -6.82 16.60 47.80
N ASP A 67 -6.93 16.60 49.12
CA ASP A 67 -7.10 15.46 50.01
C ASP A 67 -8.47 14.82 49.74
N MET A 68 -8.49 13.56 49.29
CA MET A 68 -9.70 12.75 49.22
C MET A 68 -9.54 11.57 50.16
N SER A 69 -9.68 11.88 51.45
CA SER A 69 -9.83 10.91 52.52
C SER A 69 -11.10 10.08 52.35
N SER A 70 -10.94 8.76 52.45
CA SER A 70 -11.87 7.81 53.09
C SER A 70 -13.31 7.73 52.56
N MET A 71 -13.58 6.71 51.73
CA MET A 71 -14.83 5.96 51.84
C MET A 71 -14.57 4.45 51.81
N ASP A 72 -14.52 3.88 53.01
CA ASP A 72 -14.79 2.47 53.27
C ASP A 72 -16.23 2.13 52.90
N MET A 73 -16.41 1.10 52.07
CA MET A 73 -17.69 0.40 51.91
C MET A 73 -17.44 -1.09 52.17
N LYS A 74 -17.69 -1.50 53.40
CA LYS A 74 -17.66 -2.90 53.83
C LYS A 74 -19.10 -3.42 53.95
N SER A 75 -19.31 -4.59 53.36
CA SER A 75 -20.36 -5.57 53.65
C SER A 75 -21.76 -5.34 53.04
N SER A 76 -22.13 -6.22 52.11
CA SER A 76 -23.11 -7.27 52.44
C SER A 76 -23.17 -8.33 51.34
N SER A 77 -22.76 -9.54 51.70
CA SER A 77 -23.19 -10.79 51.07
C SER A 77 -24.72 -10.93 51.20
N THR A 78 -25.36 -11.55 50.19
CA THR A 78 -26.30 -12.69 50.29
C THR A 78 -27.43 -12.61 49.23
N SER A 79 -27.48 -13.66 48.40
CA SER A 79 -28.65 -14.25 47.70
C SER A 79 -29.17 -13.70 46.35
N SER A 80 -28.87 -14.51 45.33
CA SER A 80 -29.80 -15.15 44.37
C SER A 80 -31.10 -14.45 43.96
N SER A 81 -31.18 -14.09 42.68
CA SER A 81 -32.28 -14.56 41.82
C SER A 81 -31.88 -14.48 40.35
N THR A 82 -31.98 -15.63 39.71
CA THR A 82 -32.07 -15.89 38.27
C THR A 82 -33.04 -14.95 37.56
N MET A 83 -32.60 -14.28 36.49
CA MET A 83 -33.40 -14.11 35.28
C MET A 83 -32.49 -14.21 34.06
N ASP A 84 -32.63 -15.37 33.41
CA ASP A 84 -32.24 -15.71 32.06
C ASP A 84 -32.95 -14.75 31.08
N MET A 85 -32.18 -14.08 30.23
CA MET A 85 -32.70 -13.41 29.03
C MET A 85 -31.87 -13.85 27.84
N SER A 86 -32.08 -15.11 27.48
CA SER A 86 -31.86 -15.64 26.14
C SER A 86 -32.61 -14.81 25.10
N MET A 87 -31.90 -13.93 24.39
CA MET A 87 -32.32 -13.39 23.09
C MET A 87 -31.21 -13.66 22.08
N THR A 88 -31.22 -14.89 21.57
CA THR A 88 -30.61 -15.28 20.29
C THR A 88 -31.32 -14.53 19.18
N MET A 89 -30.69 -13.49 18.65
CA MET A 89 -31.04 -12.95 17.33
C MET A 89 -30.08 -13.57 16.32
N ASP A 90 -30.51 -14.73 15.80
CA ASP A 90 -30.01 -15.29 14.55
C ASP A 90 -30.30 -14.30 13.41
N MET A 91 -29.28 -13.56 12.99
CA MET A 91 -29.27 -12.89 11.68
C MET A 91 -28.48 -13.77 10.72
N SER A 92 -29.09 -14.88 10.30
CA SER A 92 -28.69 -15.58 9.08
C SER A 92 -29.21 -14.81 7.87
N SER A 93 -28.43 -13.84 7.42
CA SER A 93 -28.51 -13.30 6.05
C SER A 93 -27.15 -13.46 5.40
N SER A 94 -27.13 -14.39 4.45
CA SER A 94 -26.00 -14.78 3.64
C SER A 94 -25.47 -13.59 2.83
N SER A 95 -24.32 -13.07 3.25
CA SER A 95 -23.30 -12.45 2.42
C SER A 95 -21.99 -12.65 3.19
N THR A 96 -21.13 -13.55 2.71
CA THR A 96 -19.78 -13.74 3.25
C THR A 96 -18.96 -12.49 2.93
N ALA A 97 -19.18 -11.42 3.68
CA ALA A 97 -18.19 -10.38 3.86
C ALA A 97 -17.19 -10.96 4.85
N THR A 98 -16.02 -11.32 4.35
CA THR A 98 -14.85 -11.65 5.16
C THR A 98 -14.62 -10.47 6.09
N THR A 99 -15.19 -10.52 7.30
CA THR A 99 -14.89 -9.56 8.35
C THR A 99 -13.49 -9.96 8.78
N GLY A 100 -12.49 -9.33 8.14
CA GLY A 100 -11.10 -9.54 8.47
C GLY A 100 -10.94 -9.38 9.97
N SER A 101 -10.30 -10.36 10.61
CA SER A 101 -9.87 -10.22 11.99
C SER A 101 -9.09 -8.92 12.11
N VAL A 102 -9.66 -7.96 12.83
CA VAL A 102 -8.99 -6.71 13.14
C VAL A 102 -7.71 -7.05 13.91
N SER A 103 -6.56 -6.73 13.33
CA SER A 103 -5.26 -7.07 13.94
C SER A 103 -5.14 -6.46 15.34
N SER A 104 -4.54 -7.20 16.27
CA SER A 104 -4.24 -6.71 17.62
C SER A 104 -3.02 -5.79 17.68
N GLU A 105 -2.24 -5.70 16.59
CA GLU A 105 -1.01 -4.92 16.54
C GLU A 105 -1.26 -3.42 16.38
N ASP A 106 -0.42 -2.58 16.99
CA ASP A 106 -0.44 -1.13 16.80
C ASP A 106 0.42 -0.76 15.59
N PHE A 107 -0.23 -0.31 14.50
CA PHE A 107 0.47 0.18 13.32
C PHE A 107 0.57 1.70 13.33
N LYS A 108 1.48 2.25 12.53
CA LYS A 108 1.56 3.69 12.28
C LYS A 108 1.07 4.00 10.86
N CYS A 109 0.14 4.95 10.76
CA CYS A 109 -0.43 5.37 9.49
C CYS A 109 0.66 5.92 8.55
N PRO A 110 0.76 5.47 7.28
CA PRO A 110 1.79 5.96 6.36
C PRO A 110 1.66 7.45 6.04
N VAL A 111 0.45 8.00 6.15
CA VAL A 111 0.15 9.40 5.83
C VAL A 111 0.53 10.35 6.96
N CYS A 112 0.17 10.01 8.19
CA CYS A 112 0.20 10.93 9.34
C CYS A 112 1.20 10.52 10.43
N GLY A 113 1.71 9.27 10.41
CA GLY A 113 2.59 8.70 11.44
C GLY A 113 1.91 8.41 12.78
N MET A 114 0.63 8.76 12.95
CA MET A 114 -0.12 8.44 14.16
C MET A 114 -0.46 6.95 14.23
N SER A 115 -0.67 6.46 15.44
CA SER A 115 -1.17 5.12 15.71
C SER A 115 -2.52 4.87 15.05
N THR A 116 -2.72 3.64 14.62
CA THR A 116 -3.98 3.13 14.05
C THR A 116 -4.94 2.59 15.12
N LYS A 117 -4.48 2.46 16.37
CA LYS A 117 -5.27 1.98 17.51
C LYS A 117 -5.54 3.04 18.56
N ASP A 118 -4.67 4.04 18.68
CA ASP A 118 -4.87 5.14 19.61
C ASP A 118 -6.19 5.84 19.35
N MET A 119 -6.77 6.43 20.40
CA MET A 119 -8.06 7.12 20.34
C MET A 119 -9.27 6.22 19.99
N GLY A 120 -9.13 4.90 20.06
CA GLY A 120 -10.23 3.95 19.88
C GLY A 120 -10.53 3.64 18.41
N TYR A 121 -9.58 3.91 17.51
CA TYR A 121 -9.74 3.55 16.10
C TYR A 121 -9.52 2.07 15.82
N ASP A 122 -8.89 1.31 16.73
CA ASP A 122 -8.73 -0.14 16.71
C ASP A 122 -8.58 -0.75 15.30
N ASN A 123 -7.68 -0.23 14.47
CA ASN A 123 -7.42 -0.75 13.11
C ASN A 123 -8.67 -0.80 12.19
N LEU A 124 -9.71 -0.03 12.49
CA LEU A 124 -10.97 0.02 11.74
C LEU A 124 -10.86 0.81 10.42
N ASN A 125 -9.72 1.45 10.19
CA ASN A 125 -9.42 2.23 8.99
C ASN A 125 -8.24 1.60 8.27
N HIS A 126 -8.43 1.23 7.01
CA HIS A 126 -7.41 0.55 6.22
C HIS A 126 -7.73 0.54 4.73
N ILE A 127 -6.70 0.27 3.93
CA ILE A 127 -6.84 -0.12 2.53
C ILE A 127 -6.54 -1.61 2.40
N GLY A 128 -7.35 -2.31 1.61
CA GLY A 128 -7.12 -3.71 1.27
C GLY A 128 -6.68 -3.82 -0.18
N PHE A 129 -5.58 -4.53 -0.40
CA PHE A 129 -5.07 -4.87 -1.72
C PHE A 129 -5.78 -6.11 -2.28
N ALA A 130 -5.66 -6.31 -3.59
CA ALA A 130 -5.98 -7.55 -4.23
C ALA A 130 -5.41 -8.75 -3.45
N HIS A 131 -6.24 -9.78 -3.29
CA HIS A 131 -5.91 -10.98 -2.52
C HIS A 131 -5.73 -10.78 -0.99
N GLY A 132 -6.13 -9.63 -0.44
CA GLY A 132 -6.48 -9.49 0.99
C GLY A 132 -5.39 -8.93 1.90
N GLN A 133 -4.22 -8.54 1.39
CA GLN A 133 -3.25 -7.79 2.20
C GLN A 133 -3.82 -6.42 2.59
N THR A 134 -3.52 -5.97 3.80
CA THR A 134 -4.13 -4.75 4.37
C THR A 134 -3.04 -3.79 4.85
N VAL A 135 -3.22 -2.49 4.61
CA VAL A 135 -2.41 -1.41 5.18
C VAL A 135 -3.33 -0.51 5.99
N TYR A 136 -3.02 -0.34 7.27
CA TYR A 136 -3.86 0.36 8.23
C TYR A 136 -3.57 1.87 8.24
N THR A 137 -4.59 2.66 8.50
CA THR A 137 -4.53 4.13 8.49
C THR A 137 -5.10 4.71 9.79
N CYS A 138 -4.72 5.96 10.08
CA CYS A 138 -5.30 6.70 11.19
C CYS A 138 -6.74 7.09 10.79
N GLY A 139 -7.73 6.85 11.67
CA GLY A 139 -9.16 7.13 11.41
C GLY A 139 -9.53 8.61 11.46
N MET A 140 -8.65 9.49 10.97
CA MET A 140 -8.88 10.92 11.02
C MET A 140 -10.06 11.33 10.13
N ALA A 141 -10.76 12.38 10.58
CA ALA A 141 -11.70 13.09 9.73
C ALA A 141 -11.01 13.63 8.46
N ALA A 142 -11.81 13.80 7.40
CA ALA A 142 -11.31 14.34 6.15
C ALA A 142 -10.65 15.73 6.35
N ARG A 143 -9.57 15.96 5.60
CA ARG A 143 -8.79 17.20 5.65
C ARG A 143 -8.29 17.59 4.27
N SER A 144 -7.84 18.83 4.13
CA SER A 144 -7.26 19.32 2.88
C SER A 144 -5.85 18.76 2.65
N PHE A 145 -5.54 18.49 1.39
CA PHE A 145 -4.21 18.16 0.89
C PHE A 145 -3.89 19.08 -0.29
N ASP A 146 -2.64 19.50 -0.41
CA ASP A 146 -2.24 20.55 -1.38
C ASP A 146 -2.53 20.17 -2.84
N ASP A 147 -2.56 18.87 -3.16
CA ASP A 147 -2.86 18.37 -4.51
C ASP A 147 -4.35 18.39 -4.87
N TYR A 148 -5.25 18.60 -3.90
CA TYR A 148 -6.70 18.44 -4.08
C TYR A 148 -7.48 19.66 -3.60
N THR A 149 -8.56 20.00 -4.32
CA THR A 149 -9.46 21.11 -3.98
C THR A 149 -10.61 20.72 -3.06
N PHE A 150 -10.62 19.47 -2.59
CA PHE A 150 -11.63 18.89 -1.72
C PHE A 150 -10.95 18.17 -0.55
N GLU A 151 -11.68 17.99 0.54
CA GLU A 151 -11.17 17.26 1.71
C GLU A 151 -11.27 15.76 1.48
N VAL A 152 -10.25 15.03 1.94
CA VAL A 152 -10.20 13.57 1.90
C VAL A 152 -9.69 13.02 3.22
N THR A 153 -10.13 11.81 3.54
CA THR A 153 -9.61 10.99 4.63
C THR A 153 -8.22 10.49 4.28
N ASP A 154 -7.39 10.26 5.31
CA ASP A 154 -6.06 9.68 5.13
C ASP A 154 -6.14 8.30 4.47
N THR A 155 -7.21 7.55 4.70
CA THR A 155 -7.46 6.26 4.04
C THR A 155 -7.67 6.40 2.54
N ALA A 156 -8.55 7.30 2.10
CA ALA A 156 -8.78 7.53 0.67
C ALA A 156 -7.54 8.14 0.00
N TYR A 157 -6.84 9.04 0.70
CA TYR A 157 -5.58 9.63 0.21
C TYR A 157 -4.51 8.55 0.01
N LEU A 158 -4.29 7.69 1.01
CA LEU A 158 -3.35 6.58 0.91
C LEU A 158 -3.72 5.64 -0.24
N ALA A 159 -5.00 5.24 -0.34
CA ALA A 159 -5.49 4.34 -1.38
C ALA A 159 -5.16 4.86 -2.79
N ALA A 160 -5.36 6.17 -3.00
CA ALA A 160 -5.06 6.79 -4.28
C ALA A 160 -3.56 6.92 -4.53
N ASN A 161 -2.77 7.26 -3.50
CA ASN A 161 -1.40 7.74 -3.64
C ASN A 161 -0.35 6.82 -2.98
N VAL A 162 -0.56 5.50 -2.94
CA VAL A 162 0.38 4.58 -2.27
C VAL A 162 1.84 4.80 -2.70
N ALA A 163 2.07 5.12 -3.98
CA ALA A 163 3.41 5.41 -4.52
C ALA A 163 4.17 6.51 -3.78
N GLU A 164 3.47 7.53 -3.26
CA GLU A 164 4.07 8.62 -2.49
C GLU A 164 4.71 8.16 -1.18
N PHE A 165 4.14 7.10 -0.59
CA PHE A 165 4.53 6.61 0.72
C PHE A 165 5.55 5.47 0.65
N ILE A 166 5.98 5.06 -0.55
CA ILE A 166 6.96 4.00 -0.70
C ILE A 166 8.36 4.53 -0.38
N ILE A 167 9.01 3.92 0.59
CA ILE A 167 10.41 4.20 0.93
C ILE A 167 11.32 3.45 -0.04
N ASN A 168 12.27 4.18 -0.62
CA ASN A 168 13.30 3.59 -1.46
C ASN A 168 14.31 2.81 -0.62
N SER A 169 14.67 1.60 -1.06
CA SER A 169 15.70 0.76 -0.43
C SER A 169 17.12 1.38 -0.38
N THR A 170 17.33 2.51 -1.05
CA THR A 170 18.56 3.32 -0.96
C THR A 170 18.55 4.27 0.24
N ASP A 171 17.39 4.66 0.74
CA ASP A 171 17.24 5.39 2.00
C ASP A 171 17.34 4.42 3.17
N ALA A 172 18.57 4.02 3.49
CA ALA A 172 18.85 3.03 4.53
C ALA A 172 18.32 3.42 5.91
N THR A 173 18.11 4.71 6.20
CA THR A 173 17.67 5.15 7.54
C THR A 173 16.18 4.95 7.69
N THR A 174 15.39 5.48 6.76
CA THR A 174 13.93 5.34 6.80
C THR A 174 13.51 3.92 6.49
N TYR A 175 14.22 3.24 5.57
CA TYR A 175 13.92 1.84 5.22
C TYR A 175 14.17 0.88 6.39
N ALA A 176 15.06 1.23 7.34
CA ALA A 176 15.30 0.41 8.53
C ALA A 176 14.11 0.37 9.50
N GLU A 177 13.13 1.28 9.36
CA GLU A 177 11.86 1.19 10.10
C GLU A 177 11.05 -0.04 9.68
N CYS A 178 11.23 -0.50 8.45
CA CYS A 178 10.73 -1.80 8.03
C CYS A 178 11.77 -2.88 8.34
N SER A 179 11.51 -3.65 9.40
CA SER A 179 12.30 -4.84 9.72
C SER A 179 12.33 -5.82 8.54
N ASP A 180 13.46 -6.47 8.29
CA ASP A 180 13.57 -7.55 7.29
C ASP A 180 12.98 -8.86 7.86
N SER A 181 11.66 -8.88 7.99
CA SER A 181 10.87 -9.97 8.53
C SER A 181 9.45 -9.92 7.97
N CYS A 182 8.76 -11.06 8.06
CA CYS A 182 7.37 -11.22 7.65
C CYS A 182 6.63 -12.03 8.71
N ASP A 183 6.16 -11.36 9.74
CA ASP A 183 5.40 -12.00 10.82
C ASP A 183 4.00 -12.37 10.32
N GLU A 184 3.43 -11.55 9.43
CA GLU A 184 2.14 -11.74 8.77
C GLU A 184 2.14 -12.92 7.78
N CYS A 185 3.32 -13.44 7.41
CA CYS A 185 3.41 -14.66 6.59
C CYS A 185 2.78 -15.88 7.30
N ALA A 186 2.72 -15.88 8.64
CA ALA A 186 2.04 -16.93 9.40
C ALA A 186 0.50 -16.90 9.21
N ASP A 187 -0.06 -15.75 8.83
CA ASP A 187 -1.50 -15.54 8.64
C ASP A 187 -1.98 -15.94 7.24
N GLY A 188 -1.07 -16.37 6.36
CA GLY A 188 -1.40 -16.84 5.00
C GLY A 188 -1.68 -15.71 4.01
N ILE A 189 -0.88 -14.64 4.06
CA ILE A 189 -0.99 -13.52 3.12
C ILE A 189 -0.63 -13.92 1.68
N LYS A 190 -1.22 -13.21 0.72
CA LYS A 190 -1.11 -13.49 -0.72
C LYS A 190 -0.49 -12.34 -1.49
N ASP A 191 0.27 -12.66 -2.54
CA ASP A 191 0.84 -11.68 -3.46
C ASP A 191 -0.28 -10.86 -4.13
N PRO A 192 -0.27 -9.51 -4.06
CA PRO A 192 -1.32 -8.68 -4.64
C PRO A 192 -1.37 -8.72 -6.17
N VAL A 193 -0.27 -9.11 -6.80
CA VAL A 193 -0.14 -9.17 -8.27
C VAL A 193 -0.55 -10.54 -8.79
N THR A 194 -0.11 -11.62 -8.12
CA THR A 194 -0.26 -12.99 -8.64
C THR A 194 -1.26 -13.85 -7.87
N GLY A 195 -1.56 -13.51 -6.62
CA GLY A 195 -2.35 -14.33 -5.70
C GLY A 195 -1.59 -15.53 -5.11
N ASP A 196 -0.27 -15.63 -5.37
CA ASP A 196 0.57 -16.71 -4.83
C ASP A 196 0.76 -16.60 -3.31
N ASP A 197 1.01 -17.73 -2.66
CA ASP A 197 1.34 -17.78 -1.23
C ASP A 197 2.67 -17.09 -0.93
N ILE A 198 2.64 -16.22 0.08
CA ILE A 198 3.84 -15.61 0.64
C ILE A 198 4.15 -16.33 1.95
N THR A 199 5.39 -16.78 2.07
CA THR A 199 5.94 -17.47 3.22
C THR A 199 7.22 -16.78 3.67
N THR A 200 7.69 -17.12 4.86
CA THR A 200 8.99 -16.65 5.36
C THR A 200 10.19 -17.05 4.49
N SER A 201 10.00 -17.98 3.53
CA SER A 201 11.06 -18.46 2.63
C SER A 201 11.14 -17.74 1.28
N ASN A 202 10.06 -17.08 0.83
CA ASN A 202 9.98 -16.45 -0.48
C ASN A 202 9.56 -14.98 -0.44
N TYR A 203 9.18 -14.44 0.73
CA TYR A 203 8.69 -13.07 0.82
C TYR A 203 9.70 -12.06 0.26
N GLN A 204 9.15 -11.09 -0.46
CA GLN A 204 9.74 -9.80 -0.75
C GLN A 204 8.80 -8.76 -0.17
N TYR A 205 9.28 -7.55 0.08
CA TYR A 205 8.40 -6.48 0.55
C TYR A 205 8.75 -5.12 -0.05
N VAL A 206 7.75 -4.25 -0.06
CA VAL A 206 7.85 -2.82 -0.23
C VAL A 206 7.60 -2.18 1.14
N CYS A 207 8.50 -1.30 1.56
CA CYS A 207 8.39 -0.55 2.81
C CYS A 207 7.59 0.72 2.55
N LEU A 208 6.61 1.00 3.41
CA LEU A 208 5.88 2.25 3.44
C LEU A 208 6.39 3.13 4.58
N ASN A 209 6.18 4.44 4.47
CA ASN A 209 6.43 5.38 5.56
C ASN A 209 5.84 4.87 6.87
N ASN A 210 6.60 5.01 7.96
CA ASN A 210 6.24 4.58 9.30
C ASN A 210 6.11 3.05 9.47
N GLY A 211 6.83 2.27 8.66
CA GLY A 211 7.17 0.87 8.95
C GLY A 211 6.19 -0.21 8.47
N GLN A 212 5.03 0.15 7.94
CA GLN A 212 4.11 -0.83 7.32
C GLN A 212 4.66 -1.37 6.00
N LYS A 213 4.26 -2.58 5.62
CA LYS A 213 4.81 -3.30 4.46
C LYS A 213 3.71 -3.82 3.55
N ILE A 214 4.05 -3.95 2.27
CA ILE A 214 3.28 -4.71 1.27
C ILE A 214 4.18 -5.86 0.82
N TYR A 215 3.72 -7.10 0.97
CA TYR A 215 4.50 -8.29 0.67
C TYR A 215 4.22 -8.84 -0.73
N PHE A 216 5.21 -9.55 -1.28
CA PHE A 216 5.16 -10.19 -2.60
C PHE A 216 5.81 -11.57 -2.52
N ALA A 217 5.35 -12.52 -3.33
CA ALA A 217 5.90 -13.87 -3.40
C ALA A 217 7.21 -13.95 -4.22
N SER A 218 7.55 -12.89 -4.98
CA SER A 218 8.74 -12.86 -5.82
C SER A 218 9.26 -11.45 -6.10
N THR A 219 10.52 -11.34 -6.53
CA THR A 219 11.08 -10.07 -7.01
C THR A 219 10.37 -9.57 -8.28
N ALA A 220 9.85 -10.49 -9.10
CA ALA A 220 9.17 -10.14 -10.34
C ALA A 220 7.85 -9.42 -10.09
N SER A 221 6.98 -9.97 -9.23
CA SER A 221 5.71 -9.35 -8.85
C SER A 221 5.92 -8.03 -8.09
N LYS A 222 6.89 -7.97 -7.16
CA LYS A 222 7.30 -6.71 -6.54
C LYS A 222 7.68 -5.64 -7.57
N ASN A 223 8.49 -5.99 -8.56
CA ASN A 223 8.92 -5.04 -9.59
C ASN A 223 7.76 -4.63 -10.50
N GLU A 224 6.86 -5.56 -10.86
CA GLU A 224 5.66 -5.23 -11.60
C GLU A 224 4.83 -4.18 -10.86
N TYR A 225 4.57 -4.40 -9.57
CA TYR A 225 3.85 -3.45 -8.73
C TYR A 225 4.51 -2.07 -8.73
N LEU A 226 5.80 -2.01 -8.42
CA LEU A 226 6.54 -0.77 -8.35
C LEU A 226 6.57 0.01 -9.69
N THR A 227 6.42 -0.67 -10.83
CA THR A 227 6.39 -0.01 -12.15
C THR A 227 5.03 0.60 -12.52
N LYS A 228 3.96 0.22 -11.81
CA LYS A 228 2.58 0.61 -12.14
C LYS A 228 1.90 1.40 -11.01
N VAL A 229 2.40 1.33 -9.78
CA VAL A 229 1.82 2.03 -8.63
C VAL A 229 1.72 3.56 -8.82
N ASN A 230 2.50 4.15 -9.73
CA ASN A 230 2.47 5.57 -10.07
C ASN A 230 1.78 5.90 -11.39
N SER A 231 1.07 4.96 -12.03
CA SER A 231 0.37 5.20 -13.29
C SER A 231 -1.08 5.64 -13.13
N GLU A 232 -1.76 5.18 -12.09
CA GLU A 232 -3.16 5.53 -11.81
C GLU A 232 -3.47 5.41 -10.31
N PRO A 233 -4.49 6.12 -9.81
CA PRO A 233 -4.95 5.94 -8.43
C PRO A 233 -5.41 4.51 -8.15
N ARG A 234 -5.16 4.02 -6.92
CA ARG A 234 -5.68 2.73 -6.42
C ARG A 234 -5.20 1.51 -7.19
N TYR A 235 -4.00 1.55 -7.76
CA TYR A 235 -3.41 0.38 -8.41
C TYR A 235 -3.35 -0.83 -7.45
N LEU A 236 -4.10 -1.89 -7.76
CA LEU A 236 -4.29 -3.12 -6.96
C LEU A 236 -4.97 -2.92 -5.58
N VAL A 237 -5.59 -1.77 -5.32
CA VAL A 237 -6.38 -1.55 -4.10
C VAL A 237 -7.83 -1.95 -4.40
N ASP A 238 -8.34 -2.95 -3.66
CA ASP A 238 -9.69 -3.51 -3.81
C ASP A 238 -10.69 -2.93 -2.80
N SER A 239 -10.22 -2.46 -1.64
CA SER A 239 -11.10 -1.91 -0.60
C SER A 239 -10.47 -0.73 0.12
N ILE A 240 -11.33 0.22 0.51
CA ILE A 240 -10.95 1.47 1.18
C ILE A 240 -11.95 1.64 2.34
N ILE A 241 -11.56 1.21 3.53
CA ILE A 241 -12.45 1.04 4.67
C ILE A 241 -12.19 2.13 5.73
N CYS A 242 -13.26 2.79 6.16
CA CYS A 242 -13.28 3.74 7.27
C CYS A 242 -14.36 3.31 8.25
N GLU A 243 -14.01 3.03 9.51
CA GLU A 243 -14.95 2.58 10.54
C GLU A 243 -15.81 1.38 10.08
N ILE A 244 -15.19 0.35 9.48
CA ILE A 244 -15.84 -0.92 9.05
C ILE A 244 -16.74 -0.79 7.79
N LYS A 245 -16.89 0.41 7.23
CA LYS A 245 -17.62 0.65 5.96
C LYS A 245 -16.69 1.22 4.91
N THR A 246 -17.08 1.18 3.65
CA THR A 246 -16.34 1.91 2.60
C THR A 246 -16.31 3.40 2.94
N CYS A 247 -15.14 4.02 2.85
CA CYS A 247 -14.99 5.47 3.04
C CYS A 247 -15.88 6.23 2.04
N SER A 248 -16.57 7.27 2.49
CA SER A 248 -17.51 8.03 1.64
C SER A 248 -16.83 8.76 0.47
N ASP A 249 -15.53 8.97 0.57
CA ASP A 249 -14.66 9.69 -0.35
C ASP A 249 -13.68 8.77 -1.11
N ALA A 250 -13.87 7.45 -1.03
CA ALA A 250 -13.00 6.42 -1.59
C ALA A 250 -12.60 6.65 -3.06
N GLU A 251 -13.50 7.22 -3.86
CA GLU A 251 -13.33 7.40 -5.31
C GLU A 251 -13.15 8.87 -5.73
N ASN A 252 -13.12 9.82 -4.79
CA ASN A 252 -13.07 11.25 -5.13
C ASN A 252 -11.76 11.63 -5.85
N ILE A 253 -10.65 10.98 -5.48
CA ILE A 253 -9.35 11.21 -6.11
C ILE A 253 -9.30 10.46 -7.43
N THR A 254 -9.29 11.18 -8.55
CA THR A 254 -9.20 10.60 -9.90
C THR A 254 -7.84 10.80 -10.57
N VAL A 255 -6.97 11.61 -9.94
CA VAL A 255 -5.62 11.91 -10.40
C VAL A 255 -4.65 11.77 -9.22
N LEU A 256 -3.51 11.13 -9.46
CA LEU A 256 -2.45 10.97 -8.48
C LEU A 256 -1.92 12.32 -7.98
N SER A 257 -1.47 12.38 -6.73
CA SER A 257 -0.70 13.50 -6.19
C SER A 257 0.57 13.73 -7.02
N ALA A 258 1.11 14.95 -6.98
CA ALA A 258 2.35 15.25 -7.70
C ALA A 258 3.51 14.35 -7.22
N ALA A 259 3.56 14.03 -5.92
CA ALA A 259 4.57 13.16 -5.34
C ALA A 259 4.41 11.70 -5.79
N ALA A 260 3.19 11.16 -5.82
CA ALA A 260 2.92 9.82 -6.34
C ALA A 260 3.33 9.69 -7.82
N GLN A 261 3.01 10.69 -8.66
CA GLN A 261 3.44 10.71 -10.07
C GLN A 261 4.96 10.82 -10.22
N ALA A 262 5.63 11.52 -9.30
CA ALA A 262 7.07 11.69 -9.29
C ALA A 262 7.83 10.45 -8.78
N PHE A 263 7.15 9.48 -8.19
CA PHE A 263 7.77 8.24 -7.69
C PHE A 263 8.62 7.57 -8.79
N ARG A 264 9.85 7.21 -8.45
CA ARG A 264 10.77 6.46 -9.32
C ARG A 264 11.38 5.31 -8.53
N ILE A 265 11.37 4.14 -9.15
CA ILE A 265 12.14 2.99 -8.66
C ILE A 265 13.62 3.32 -8.88
N GLU A 266 14.39 3.50 -7.82
CA GLU A 266 15.84 3.41 -7.97
C GLU A 266 16.22 1.95 -8.13
N ARG A 267 16.40 1.54 -9.38
CA ARG A 267 17.01 0.24 -9.67
C ARG A 267 18.47 0.34 -9.24
N ARG A 268 18.87 -0.39 -8.19
CA ARG A 268 20.30 -0.69 -7.99
C ARG A 268 20.78 -1.34 -9.29
N GLY A 269 21.63 -0.62 -10.00
CA GLY A 269 21.93 -0.88 -11.40
C GLY A 269 22.44 -2.30 -11.63
N VAL A 270 21.82 -3.00 -12.59
CA VAL A 270 22.62 -3.77 -13.53
C VAL A 270 23.35 -2.73 -14.34
N GLY A 271 24.64 -2.54 -14.06
CA GLY A 271 25.47 -1.54 -14.71
C GLY A 271 25.39 -1.66 -16.22
N VAL A 272 24.70 -0.73 -16.85
CA VAL A 272 24.96 -0.40 -18.25
C VAL A 272 26.22 0.46 -18.21
N LEU A 273 27.37 -0.18 -18.38
CA LEU A 273 28.60 0.51 -18.77
C LEU A 273 28.28 1.34 -20.01
N PRO A 274 28.48 2.66 -20.00
CA PRO A 274 28.37 3.44 -21.23
C PRO A 274 29.48 2.98 -22.18
N CYS A 275 29.08 2.46 -23.35
CA CYS A 275 29.97 2.24 -24.49
C CYS A 275 30.45 3.57 -25.08
#